data_AF-A0A016T132-F1
#
_entry.id   AF-A0A016T132-F1
#
_cell.length_a   1.000
_cell.length_b   1.000
_cell.length_c   1.000
_cell.angle_alpha   90.00
_cell.angle_beta   90.00
_cell.angle_gamma   90.00
#
_symmetry.space_group_name_H-M   'P 1'
#
loop_
_entity.id
_entity.type
_entity.pdbx_description
1 polymer ?
#
loop_
_entity_poly.entity_id
_entity_poly.type
_entity_poly.pdbx_seq_one_letter_code
_entity_poly.pdbx_strand_id
1 'polypeptide(L)'
;MVWLLQTPSNRERVYKLLPRDIIFCSGLIDSHGEDYAAMAADKRNIYKENARAIQRKVRIFKESPHYQTYLRAKEEGRTVEEILAEEGQT
;
A
#
# COMPACT_ATOMS: atom_id res chain seq x y z
N MET A 1 13.95 23.95 -35.21
CA MET A 1 12.99 23.95 -34.08
C MET A 1 12.79 22.52 -33.61
N VAL A 2 13.52 22.10 -32.59
CA VAL A 2 13.27 20.81 -31.93
C VAL A 2 12.93 21.17 -30.48
N TRP A 3 11.64 21.14 -30.16
CA TRP A 3 11.17 21.32 -28.80
C TRP A 3 11.58 20.09 -28.00
N LEU A 4 12.62 20.21 -27.17
CA LEU A 4 12.87 19.28 -26.08
C LEU A 4 11.72 19.42 -25.08
N LEU A 5 10.74 18.52 -25.15
CA LEU A 5 9.80 18.27 -24.07
C LEU A 5 10.56 17.56 -22.93
N GLN A 6 11.43 18.30 -22.23
CA GLN A 6 11.74 17.93 -20.87
C GLN A 6 10.43 18.06 -20.08
N THR A 7 9.93 16.96 -19.55
CA THR A 7 8.87 16.97 -18.54
C THR A 7 9.54 16.87 -17.16
N PRO A 8 10.05 17.96 -16.57
CA PRO A 8 10.57 17.87 -15.22
C PRO A 8 9.41 17.99 -14.24
N SER A 9 8.98 16.86 -13.70
CA SER A 9 8.76 16.80 -12.26
C SER A 9 8.78 15.35 -11.80
N ASN A 10 9.97 14.77 -11.69
CA ASN A 10 10.21 13.76 -10.67
C ASN A 10 10.16 14.45 -9.30
N ARG A 11 9.00 15.05 -8.97
CA ARG A 11 8.69 15.40 -7.59
C ARG A 11 8.56 14.07 -6.90
N GLU A 12 9.55 13.77 -6.07
CA GLU A 12 9.54 12.61 -5.20
C GLU A 12 8.16 12.56 -4.52
N ARG A 13 7.35 11.58 -4.94
CA ARG A 13 5.97 11.49 -4.47
C ARG A 13 6.04 11.03 -3.03
N VAL A 14 5.91 11.99 -2.11
CA VAL A 14 5.79 11.69 -0.69
C VAL A 14 4.41 11.06 -0.46
N TYR A 15 4.36 9.74 -0.55
CA TYR A 15 3.16 8.97 -0.24
C TYR A 15 2.95 8.97 1.28
N LYS A 16 2.11 9.88 1.77
CA LYS A 16 1.67 9.88 3.18
C LYS A 16 0.57 8.85 3.37
N LEU A 17 0.94 7.56 3.41
CA LEU A 17 0.03 6.49 3.82
C LEU A 17 -0.07 6.49 5.34
N LEU A 18 -1.30 6.38 5.85
CA LEU A 18 -1.51 6.18 7.28
C LEU A 18 -1.13 4.74 7.64
N PRO A 19 -0.63 4.46 8.85
CA PRO A 19 -0.34 3.09 9.30
C PRO A 19 -1.53 2.14 9.11
N ARG A 20 -2.75 2.63 9.35
CA ARG A 20 -3.98 1.88 9.10
C ARG A 20 -4.16 1.47 7.64
N ASP A 21 -3.83 2.34 6.69
CA ASP A 21 -3.94 2.03 5.26
C ASP A 21 -2.87 1.01 4.84
N ILE A 22 -1.68 1.07 5.45
CA ILE A 22 -0.61 0.08 5.22
C ILE A 22 -1.07 -1.31 5.66
N ILE A 23 -1.52 -1.43 6.91
CA ILE A 23 -2.06 -2.65 7.53
C ILE A 23 -3.25 -3.20 6.74
N PHE A 24 -4.14 -2.31 6.31
CA PHE A 24 -5.29 -2.67 5.51
C PHE A 24 -4.86 -3.24 4.14
N CYS A 25 -3.94 -2.58 3.44
CA CYS A 25 -3.49 -3.02 2.13
C CYS A 25 -2.67 -4.31 2.20
N SER A 26 -1.73 -4.45 3.13
CA SER A 26 -0.92 -5.67 3.32
C SER A 26 -1.82 -6.87 3.58
N GLY A 27 -2.75 -6.75 4.54
CA GLY A 27 -3.64 -7.86 4.90
C GLY A 27 -4.59 -8.27 3.77
N LEU A 28 -5.05 -7.32 2.95
CA LEU A 28 -5.88 -7.63 1.78
C LEU A 28 -5.09 -8.32 0.68
N ILE A 29 -3.87 -7.86 0.39
CA ILE A 29 -2.98 -8.50 -0.59
C ILE A 29 -2.67 -9.94 -0.17
N ASP A 30 -2.41 -10.17 1.13
CA ASP A 30 -2.13 -11.51 1.64
C ASP A 30 -3.30 -12.47 1.51
N SER A 31 -4.53 -11.97 1.61
CA SER A 31 -5.74 -12.81 1.60
C SER A 31 -6.31 -13.02 0.20
N HIS A 32 -6.22 -11.99 -0.67
CA HIS A 32 -6.94 -11.92 -1.95
C HIS A 32 -6.06 -11.63 -3.16
N GLY A 33 -4.78 -11.31 -2.97
CA GLY A 33 -3.85 -11.01 -4.07
C GLY A 33 -4.24 -9.76 -4.85
N GLU A 34 -4.71 -9.92 -6.09
CA GLU A 34 -5.21 -8.83 -6.94
C GLU A 34 -6.72 -8.92 -7.23
N ASP A 35 -7.45 -9.80 -6.53
CA ASP A 35 -8.90 -9.85 -6.62
C ASP A 35 -9.55 -8.71 -5.82
N TYR A 36 -9.65 -7.55 -6.44
CA TYR A 36 -10.23 -6.35 -5.82
C TYR A 36 -11.74 -6.48 -5.54
N ALA A 37 -12.44 -7.40 -6.22
CA ALA A 37 -13.85 -7.66 -5.94
C ALA A 37 -13.99 -8.43 -4.62
N ALA A 38 -13.15 -9.45 -4.41
CA ALA A 38 -13.07 -10.17 -3.14
C ALA A 38 -12.61 -9.26 -1.99
N MET A 39 -11.64 -8.37 -2.23
CA MET A 39 -11.21 -7.37 -1.24
C MET A 39 -12.34 -6.43 -0.81
N ALA A 40 -13.19 -6.01 -1.75
CA ALA A 40 -14.32 -5.15 -1.42
C ALA A 40 -15.36 -5.86 -0.53
N ALA A 41 -15.48 -7.19 -0.64
CA ALA A 41 -16.35 -8.01 0.19
C ALA A 41 -15.72 -8.44 1.53
N ASP A 42 -14.43 -8.15 1.75
CA ASP A 42 -13.72 -8.55 2.95
C ASP A 42 -14.27 -7.84 4.22
N LYS A 43 -14.33 -8.56 5.34
CA LYS A 43 -14.85 -8.05 6.62
C LYS A 43 -14.02 -6.88 7.18
N ARG A 44 -12.73 -6.80 6.83
CA ARG A 44 -11.83 -5.70 7.20
C ARG A 44 -12.17 -4.40 6.47
N ASN A 45 -12.93 -4.47 5.36
CA ASN A 45 -13.43 -3.31 4.63
C ASN A 45 -14.62 -2.64 5.37
N ILE A 46 -14.35 -2.15 6.58
CA ILE A 46 -15.37 -1.57 7.49
C ILE A 46 -16.07 -0.36 6.86
N TYR A 47 -15.34 0.41 6.05
CA TYR A 47 -15.88 1.59 5.37
C TYR A 47 -16.54 1.29 4.03
N LYS A 48 -16.68 0.00 3.67
CA LYS A 48 -17.33 -0.45 2.44
C LYS A 48 -16.76 0.25 1.20
N GLU A 49 -15.45 0.42 1.17
CA GLU A 49 -14.75 0.95 0.00
C GLU A 49 -15.01 0.04 -1.19
N ASN A 50 -15.29 0.64 -2.35
CA ASN A 50 -15.48 -0.15 -3.57
C ASN A 50 -14.13 -0.67 -4.10
N ALA A 51 -14.19 -1.69 -4.97
CA ALA A 51 -13.01 -2.33 -5.55
C ALA A 51 -12.02 -1.33 -6.19
N ARG A 52 -12.54 -0.28 -6.85
CA ARG A 52 -11.70 0.74 -7.52
C ARG A 52 -10.95 1.62 -6.52
N ALA A 53 -11.58 1.97 -5.39
CA ALA A 53 -10.94 2.72 -4.31
C ALA A 53 -9.83 1.88 -3.67
N ILE A 54 -10.11 0.61 -3.37
CA ILE A 54 -9.13 -0.34 -2.83
C ILE A 54 -7.97 -0.52 -3.81
N GLN A 55 -8.24 -0.74 -5.10
CA GLN A 55 -7.21 -0.85 -6.13
C GLN A 55 -6.29 0.38 -6.15
N ARG A 56 -6.85 1.59 -6.03
CA ARG A 56 -6.05 2.81 -5.98
C ARG A 56 -5.17 2.85 -4.72
N LYS A 57 -5.69 2.45 -3.56
CA LYS A 57 -4.92 2.38 -2.31
C LYS A 57 -3.80 1.35 -2.39
N VAL A 58 -4.11 0.14 -2.87
CA VAL A 58 -3.12 -0.93 -3.09
C VAL A 58 -2.03 -0.47 -4.05
N ARG A 59 -2.38 0.23 -5.13
CA ARG A 59 -1.39 0.79 -6.06
C ARG A 59 -0.47 1.81 -5.38
N ILE A 60 -1.05 2.76 -4.63
CA ILE A 60 -0.27 3.75 -3.88
C ILE A 60 0.63 3.06 -2.85
N PHE A 61 0.14 2.03 -2.18
CA PHE A 61 0.92 1.22 -1.25
C PHE A 61 2.09 0.53 -1.95
N LYS A 62 1.86 -0.18 -3.07
CA LYS A 62 2.90 -0.84 -3.88
C LYS A 62 3.98 0.13 -4.40
N GLU A 63 3.60 1.38 -4.69
CA GLU A 63 4.54 2.43 -5.14
C GLU A 63 5.28 3.09 -3.96
N SER A 64 4.90 2.84 -2.70
CA SER A 64 5.49 3.46 -1.52
C SER A 64 6.67 2.67 -0.97
N PRO A 65 7.59 3.31 -0.23
CA PRO A 65 8.67 2.61 0.48
C PRO A 65 8.16 1.54 1.47
N HIS A 66 6.96 1.71 2.02
CA HIS A 66 6.35 0.74 2.94
C HIS A 66 6.11 -0.63 2.30
N TYR A 67 6.01 -0.71 0.97
CA TYR A 67 5.89 -1.99 0.29
C TYR A 67 7.15 -2.85 0.43
N GLN A 68 8.34 -2.21 0.42
CA GLN A 68 9.59 -2.92 0.67
C GLN A 68 9.65 -3.49 2.09
N THR A 69 9.17 -2.72 3.08
CA THR A 69 9.00 -3.20 4.45
C THR A 69 8.08 -4.41 4.52
N TYR A 70 6.97 -4.38 3.79
CA TYR A 70 6.05 -5.53 3.69
C TYR A 70 6.72 -6.77 3.07
N LEU A 71 7.45 -6.62 1.97
CA LEU A 71 8.15 -7.74 1.34
C LEU A 71 9.17 -8.37 2.29
N ARG A 72 9.97 -7.55 2.99
CA ARG A 72 10.92 -8.01 4.02
C ARG A 72 10.20 -8.74 5.15
N ALA A 73 9.07 -8.21 5.62
CA ALA A 73 8.25 -8.86 6.65
C ALA A 73 7.85 -10.28 6.22
N LYS A 74 7.39 -10.43 4.96
CA LYS A 74 7.00 -11.74 4.43
C LYS A 74 8.15 -12.72 4.35
N GLU A 75 9.35 -12.26 3.96
CA GLU A 75 10.55 -13.11 3.93
C GLU A 75 10.93 -13.61 5.33
N GLU A 76 10.72 -12.79 6.35
CA GLU A 76 11.00 -13.11 7.75
C GLU A 76 9.85 -13.87 8.45
N GLY A 77 8.72 -14.09 7.76
CA GLY A 77 7.52 -14.70 8.33
C GLY A 77 6.79 -13.83 9.36
N ARG A 78 7.04 -12.51 9.35
CA ARG A 78 6.44 -11.51 10.24
C ARG A 78 5.35 -10.72 9.51
N THR A 79 4.50 -10.03 10.26
CA THR A 79 3.48 -9.14 9.67
C THR A 79 3.91 -7.68 9.69
N VAL A 80 3.29 -6.83 8.86
CA VAL A 80 3.64 -5.40 8.79
C VAL A 80 3.18 -4.67 10.05
N GLU A 81 2.11 -5.13 10.67
CA GLU A 81 1.59 -4.61 11.93
C GLU A 81 2.66 -4.73 13.04
N GLU A 82 3.37 -5.87 13.10
CA GLU A 82 4.43 -6.12 14.08
C GLU A 82 5.59 -5.15 13.87
N ILE A 83 6.06 -4.99 12.63
CA ILE A 83 7.17 -4.08 12.30
C ILE A 83 6.80 -2.62 12.59
N LEU A 84 5.58 -2.19 12.25
CA LEU A 84 5.12 -0.82 12.52
C LEU A 84 4.94 -0.54 14.02
N ALA A 85 4.62 -1.55 14.83
CA ALA A 85 4.51 -1.41 16.28
C ALA A 85 5.88 -1.16 16.94
N GLU A 86 6.94 -1.77 16.42
CA GLU A 86 8.33 -1.55 16.87
C GLU A 86 8.82 -0.13 16.52
N GLU A 87 8.52 0.37 15.32
CA GLU A 87 8.95 1.70 14.86
C GLU A 87 8.21 2.86 15.56
N GLY A 88 7.00 2.63 16.09
CA GLY A 88 6.19 3.64 16.78
C GLY A 88 6.59 3.93 18.24
N GLN A 89 7.61 3.25 18.76
CA GLN A 89 8.02 3.32 20.18
C GLN A 89 9.31 4.14 20.43
N THR A 90 9.87 4.77 19.41
CA THR A 90 11.05 5.67 19.53
C THR A 90 10.68 7.14 19.59
#